data_AF-A0A7I7QDD1-F1
#
_entry.id   AF-A0A7I7QDD1-F1
#
_cell.length_a   1.000
_cell.length_b   1.000
_cell.length_c   1.000
_cell.angle_alpha   90.00
_cell.angle_beta   90.00
_cell.angle_gamma   90.00
#
_symmetry.space_group_name_H-M   'P 1'
#
loop_
_entity.id
_entity.type
_entity.pdbx_description
1 polymer ?
#
loop_
_entity_poly.entity_id
_entity_poly.type
_entity_poly.pdbx_seq_one_letter_code
_entity_poly.pdbx_strand_id
1 'polypeptide(L)'
;MALVRPVSEQRETCERLAGCAEPPSGVGFPYHPTLLEVAQRQQEIDVWEAMQVGGYRFAKPGTIISFLISAMMLLLALTPIPPNWPWNIPLVIVAIFGAVAMVVCGLLWFDTPKAGPRPERLSIAPYSRAENRYLMNGQPAEPYLATCACPGCGDMSTHLVRQPVEGEPQWSTVIRQCRICGREWAQN
;
A
#
# COMPACT_ATOMS: atom_id res chain seq x y z
N MET A 1 8.35 20.29 -26.31
CA MET A 1 7.09 19.54 -26.22
C MET A 1 7.44 18.06 -26.07
N ALA A 2 7.26 17.49 -24.89
CA ALA A 2 7.59 16.09 -24.62
C ALA A 2 6.38 15.21 -24.99
N LEU A 3 6.56 14.32 -25.95
CA LEU A 3 5.56 13.33 -26.35
C LEU A 3 5.60 12.16 -25.37
N VAL A 4 4.59 12.11 -24.50
CA VAL A 4 4.29 10.96 -23.64
C VAL A 4 3.76 9.83 -24.52
N ARG A 5 4.47 8.69 -24.57
CA ARG A 5 4.00 7.47 -25.24
C ARG A 5 2.88 6.79 -24.44
N PRO A 6 1.93 6.10 -25.11
CA PRO A 6 0.76 5.51 -24.46
C PRO A 6 1.12 4.25 -23.64
N VAL A 7 0.47 4.16 -22.48
CA VAL A 7 0.65 3.20 -21.37
C VAL A 7 0.34 1.73 -21.74
N SER A 8 -0.14 1.44 -22.95
CA SER A 8 -0.62 0.10 -23.33
C SER A 8 0.47 -0.92 -23.62
N GLU A 9 1.64 -0.53 -24.16
CA GLU A 9 2.74 -1.47 -24.45
C GLU A 9 3.51 -1.90 -23.20
N GLN A 10 3.38 -1.18 -22.09
CA GLN A 10 4.10 -1.49 -20.86
C GLN A 10 3.43 -2.61 -20.03
N ARG A 11 2.15 -2.88 -20.32
CA ARG A 11 1.36 -3.87 -19.56
C ARG A 11 1.59 -5.31 -20.04
N GLU A 12 1.81 -5.52 -21.34
CA GLU A 12 2.07 -6.86 -21.90
C GLU A 12 3.45 -7.41 -21.55
N THR A 13 4.45 -6.55 -21.35
CA THR A 13 5.80 -6.99 -20.94
C THR A 13 5.84 -7.42 -19.47
N CYS A 14 4.94 -6.89 -18.64
CA CYS A 14 4.90 -7.19 -17.20
C CYS A 14 4.25 -8.56 -16.91
N GLU A 15 3.29 -9.01 -17.74
CA GLU A 15 2.62 -10.30 -17.53
C GLU A 15 3.47 -11.52 -17.93
N ARG A 16 4.48 -11.37 -18.79
CA ARG A 16 5.41 -12.47 -19.13
C ARG A 16 6.54 -12.70 -18.13
N LEU A 17 6.77 -11.79 -17.19
CA LEU A 17 7.79 -11.91 -16.15
C LEU A 17 7.26 -12.51 -14.83
N ALA A 18 5.98 -12.93 -14.80
CA ALA A 18 5.37 -13.64 -13.66
C ALA A 18 5.83 -15.12 -13.54
N GLY A 19 7.06 -15.41 -13.91
CA GLY A 19 7.79 -16.58 -13.45
C GLY A 19 8.69 -16.15 -12.31
N CYS A 20 8.13 -15.98 -11.11
CA CYS A 20 8.90 -15.74 -9.90
C CYS A 20 9.84 -16.94 -9.68
N ALA A 21 11.08 -16.82 -10.18
CA ALA A 21 12.15 -17.70 -9.80
C ALA A 21 12.40 -17.48 -8.30
N GLU A 22 12.11 -18.49 -7.49
CA GLU A 22 12.59 -18.51 -6.11
C GLU A 22 14.13 -18.38 -6.13
N PRO A 23 14.71 -17.45 -5.37
CA PRO A 23 16.16 -17.33 -5.31
C PRO A 23 16.75 -18.60 -4.71
N PRO A 24 17.90 -19.10 -5.22
CA PRO A 24 18.52 -20.30 -4.70
C PRO A 24 18.87 -20.12 -3.22
N SER A 25 18.26 -20.98 -2.40
CA SER A 25 18.44 -21.08 -0.95
C SER A 25 19.89 -21.41 -0.60
N GLY A 26 20.76 -20.41 -0.49
CA GLY A 26 22.17 -20.66 -0.17
C GLY A 26 23.01 -19.45 0.23
N VAL A 27 22.50 -18.22 0.10
CA VAL A 27 23.24 -17.02 0.52
C VAL A 27 22.50 -16.37 1.67
N GLY A 28 23.13 -16.32 2.84
CA GLY A 28 22.55 -15.80 4.09
C GLY A 28 22.39 -14.28 4.11
N PHE A 29 21.71 -13.71 3.12
CA PHE A 29 21.30 -12.32 3.12
C PHE A 29 20.04 -12.12 3.97
N PRO A 30 19.87 -10.93 4.59
CA PRO A 30 18.66 -10.62 5.34
C PRO A 30 17.44 -10.60 4.41
N TYR A 31 16.27 -10.90 4.96
CA TYR A 31 15.00 -10.78 4.24
C TYR A 31 14.66 -9.31 3.98
N HIS A 32 14.34 -8.99 2.73
CA HIS A 32 13.85 -7.66 2.36
C HIS A 32 12.37 -7.74 1.99
N PRO A 33 11.48 -7.06 2.75
CA PRO A 33 10.06 -7.11 2.48
C PRO A 33 9.73 -6.39 1.16
N THR A 34 8.76 -6.92 0.42
CA THR A 34 8.27 -6.27 -0.80
C THR A 34 7.48 -4.99 -0.46
N LEU A 35 7.38 -4.05 -1.42
CA LEU A 35 6.56 -2.85 -1.24
C LEU A 35 5.09 -3.18 -0.96
N LEU A 36 4.60 -4.30 -1.50
CA LEU A 36 3.24 -4.79 -1.25
C LEU A 36 3.08 -5.22 0.21
N GLU A 37 4.03 -5.99 0.75
CA GLU A 37 4.02 -6.41 2.16
C GLU A 37 4.10 -5.23 3.12
N VAL A 38 4.94 -4.23 2.80
CA VAL A 38 5.03 -2.99 3.60
C VAL A 38 3.69 -2.26 3.60
N ALA A 39 3.04 -2.14 2.44
CA ALA A 39 1.72 -1.50 2.34
C ALA A 39 0.64 -2.28 3.11
N GLN A 40 0.64 -3.61 3.00
CA GLN A 40 -0.29 -4.47 3.73
C GLN A 40 -0.10 -4.33 5.25
N ARG A 41 1.15 -4.35 5.74
CA ARG A 41 1.43 -4.15 7.15
C ARG A 41 1.05 -2.77 7.65
N GLN A 42 1.21 -1.73 6.82
CA GLN A 42 0.73 -0.40 7.17
C GLN A 42 -0.79 -0.38 7.35
N GLN A 43 -1.54 -1.04 6.45
CA GLN A 43 -2.98 -1.16 6.57
C GLN A 43 -3.40 -1.90 7.85
N GLU A 44 -2.71 -2.98 8.22
CA GLU A 44 -2.96 -3.70 9.48
C GLU A 44 -2.73 -2.83 10.70
N ILE A 45 -1.67 -2.01 10.70
CA ILE A 45 -1.39 -1.06 11.78
C ILE A 45 -2.47 0.01 11.85
N ASP A 46 -2.92 0.56 10.71
CA ASP A 46 -3.96 1.58 10.66
C ASP A 46 -5.29 1.03 11.19
N VAL A 47 -5.64 -0.21 10.84
CA VAL A 47 -6.83 -0.89 11.36
C VAL A 47 -6.69 -1.16 12.86
N TRP A 48 -5.52 -1.59 13.32
CA TRP A 48 -5.24 -1.78 14.74
C TRP A 48 -5.37 -0.46 15.52
N GLU A 49 -4.80 0.64 14.99
CA GLU A 49 -4.91 1.97 15.57
C GLU A 49 -6.36 2.46 15.57
N ALA A 50 -7.13 2.20 14.51
CA ALA A 50 -8.55 2.51 14.44
C ALA A 50 -9.37 1.73 15.48
N MET A 51 -9.07 0.46 15.73
CA MET A 51 -9.71 -0.32 16.80
C MET A 51 -9.34 0.21 18.19
N GLN A 52 -8.07 0.57 18.40
CA GLN A 52 -7.56 1.05 19.69
C GLN A 52 -8.04 2.47 20.04
N VAL A 53 -8.06 3.38 19.06
CA VAL A 53 -8.52 4.78 19.22
C VAL A 53 -10.04 4.87 19.12
N GLY A 54 -10.65 3.98 18.33
CA GLY A 54 -12.08 3.96 18.05
C GLY A 54 -12.91 3.57 19.26
N GLY A 55 -12.56 2.47 19.94
CA GLY A 55 -13.28 1.92 21.09
C GLY A 55 -14.81 2.07 21.01
N TYR A 56 -15.47 2.14 22.15
CA TYR A 56 -16.83 2.69 22.22
C TYR A 56 -16.76 4.16 22.65
N ARG A 57 -16.17 5.02 21.81
CA ARG A 57 -16.08 6.48 22.11
C ARG A 57 -17.42 7.12 22.44
N PHE A 58 -18.52 6.56 21.92
CA PHE A 58 -19.88 7.00 22.20
C PHE A 58 -20.52 6.35 23.44
N ALA A 59 -19.89 5.33 24.05
CA ALA A 59 -20.43 4.68 25.25
C ALA A 59 -20.41 5.61 26.48
N LYS A 60 -19.35 6.40 26.68
CA LYS A 60 -19.31 7.41 27.78
C LYS A 60 -20.38 8.48 27.64
N PRO A 61 -20.44 9.24 26.52
CA PRO A 61 -21.45 10.29 26.40
C PRO A 61 -22.85 9.67 26.32
N GLY A 62 -23.00 8.50 25.68
CA GLY A 62 -24.26 7.77 25.59
C GLY A 62 -24.82 7.38 26.95
N THR A 63 -24.02 6.76 27.83
CA THR A 63 -24.45 6.44 29.21
C THR A 63 -24.89 7.67 29.99
N ILE A 64 -24.10 8.75 29.96
CA ILE A 64 -24.36 9.98 30.71
C ILE A 64 -25.64 10.65 30.21
N ILE A 65 -25.77 10.84 28.89
CA ILE A 65 -26.94 11.48 28.28
C ILE A 65 -28.20 10.63 28.52
N SER A 66 -28.10 9.31 28.36
CA SER A 66 -29.23 8.41 28.53
C SER A 66 -29.71 8.35 29.98
N PHE A 67 -28.78 8.40 30.95
CA PHE A 67 -29.11 8.55 32.36
C PHE A 67 -29.84 9.87 32.65
N LEU A 68 -29.33 11.00 32.13
CA LEU A 68 -29.95 12.31 32.32
C LEU A 68 -31.36 12.39 31.72
N ILE A 69 -31.56 11.87 30.50
CA ILE A 69 -32.88 11.82 29.86
C ILE A 69 -33.82 10.92 30.65
N SER A 70 -33.38 9.72 31.05
CA SER A 70 -34.21 8.81 31.83
C SER A 70 -34.63 9.40 33.18
N ALA A 71 -33.70 10.05 33.89
CA ALA A 71 -33.98 10.68 35.18
C ALA A 71 -34.94 11.87 35.03
N MET A 72 -34.75 12.71 34.00
CA MET A 72 -35.61 13.85 33.71
C MET A 72 -37.03 13.42 33.32
N MET A 73 -37.17 12.41 32.45
CA MET A 73 -38.47 11.90 32.02
C MET A 73 -39.23 11.23 33.16
N LEU A 74 -38.52 10.52 34.05
CA LEU A 74 -39.13 9.93 35.24
C LEU A 74 -39.60 11.02 36.23
N LEU A 75 -38.80 12.07 36.45
CA LEU A 75 -39.19 13.21 37.29
C LEU A 75 -40.42 13.94 36.71
N LEU A 76 -40.49 14.14 35.40
CA LEU A 76 -41.64 14.77 34.74
C LEU A 76 -42.92 13.91 34.81
N ALA A 77 -42.77 12.59 34.78
CA ALA A 77 -43.90 11.66 34.96
C ALA A 77 -44.40 11.62 36.42
N LEU A 78 -43.51 11.79 37.41
CA LEU A 78 -43.82 11.68 38.83
C LEU A 78 -44.17 13.01 39.52
N THR A 79 -43.75 14.15 38.98
CA THR A 79 -44.03 15.45 39.59
C THR A 79 -45.43 15.96 39.25
N PRO A 80 -46.18 16.51 40.24
CA PRO A 80 -47.55 17.01 40.05
C PRO A 80 -47.58 18.44 39.46
N ILE A 81 -46.78 18.69 38.41
CA ILE A 81 -46.78 19.92 37.61
C ILE A 81 -47.91 19.72 36.56
N PRO A 82 -48.74 20.74 36.21
CA PRO A 82 -50.16 20.59 35.83
C PRO A 82 -50.39 19.62 34.66
N PRO A 83 -51.59 19.01 34.59
CA PRO A 83 -51.77 17.59 34.32
C PRO A 83 -50.95 17.17 33.09
N ASN A 84 -49.87 16.44 33.34
CA ASN A 84 -49.04 15.71 32.39
C ASN A 84 -49.80 14.58 31.66
N TRP A 85 -51.14 14.64 31.67
CA TRP A 85 -52.07 13.81 30.93
C TRP A 85 -52.29 14.41 29.53
N PRO A 86 -52.14 13.65 28.43
CA PRO A 86 -51.92 12.20 28.33
C PRO A 86 -50.44 11.77 28.26
N TRP A 87 -49.49 12.69 28.43
CA TRP A 87 -48.07 12.50 28.18
C TRP A 87 -47.33 11.55 29.15
N ASN A 88 -47.93 11.17 30.28
CA ASN A 88 -47.32 10.23 31.23
C ASN A 88 -46.92 8.90 30.62
N ILE A 89 -47.77 8.31 29.77
CA ILE A 89 -47.48 7.02 29.15
C ILE A 89 -46.27 7.13 28.20
N PRO A 90 -46.21 8.11 27.26
CA PRO A 90 -45.00 8.38 26.48
C PRO A 90 -43.74 8.65 27.31
N LEU A 91 -43.83 9.43 28.39
CA LEU A 91 -42.68 9.79 29.24
C LEU A 91 -42.05 8.56 29.91
N VAL A 92 -42.88 7.65 30.44
CA VAL A 92 -42.42 6.39 31.05
C VAL A 92 -41.79 5.48 29.99
N ILE A 93 -42.36 5.41 28.78
CA ILE A 93 -41.78 4.63 27.68
C ILE A 93 -40.38 5.14 27.32
N VAL A 94 -40.21 6.46 27.17
CA VAL A 94 -38.90 7.07 26.90
C VAL A 94 -37.91 6.81 28.03
N ALA A 95 -38.36 6.85 29.29
CA ALA A 95 -37.51 6.52 30.44
C ALA A 95 -37.01 5.06 30.40
N ILE A 96 -37.87 4.10 30.04
CA ILE A 96 -37.48 2.69 29.90
C ILE A 96 -36.44 2.52 28.79
N PHE A 97 -36.66 3.11 27.61
CA PHE A 97 -35.69 3.04 26.52
C PHE A 97 -34.37 3.73 26.87
N GLY A 98 -34.41 4.85 27.60
CA GLY A 98 -33.23 5.51 28.14
C GLY A 98 -32.48 4.65 29.15
N ALA A 99 -33.17 3.92 30.02
CA ALA A 99 -32.53 2.99 30.95
C ALA A 99 -31.86 1.82 30.22
N VAL A 100 -32.52 1.25 29.21
CA VAL A 100 -31.95 0.17 28.38
C VAL A 100 -30.72 0.66 27.62
N ALA A 101 -30.79 1.81 26.97
CA ALA A 101 -29.65 2.40 26.27
C ALA A 101 -28.50 2.73 27.22
N MET A 102 -28.79 3.19 28.45
CA MET A 102 -27.78 3.42 29.49
C MET A 102 -27.07 2.13 29.89
N VAL A 103 -27.81 1.02 30.10
CA VAL A 103 -27.21 -0.29 30.41
C VAL A 103 -26.35 -0.80 29.26
N VAL A 104 -26.85 -0.74 28.02
CA VAL A 104 -26.09 -1.20 26.84
C VAL A 104 -24.83 -0.35 26.66
N CYS A 105 -24.94 0.97 26.65
CA CYS A 105 -23.76 1.85 26.57
C CYS A 105 -22.82 1.65 27.77
N GLY A 106 -23.33 1.33 28.96
CA GLY A 106 -22.52 1.08 30.15
C GLY A 106 -21.71 -0.21 30.03
N LEU A 107 -22.33 -1.28 29.55
CA LEU A 107 -21.65 -2.53 29.26
C LEU A 107 -20.57 -2.33 28.18
N LEU A 108 -20.88 -1.60 27.11
CA LEU A 108 -19.91 -1.25 26.07
C LEU A 108 -18.79 -0.33 26.60
N TRP A 109 -19.06 0.53 27.58
CA TRP A 109 -18.03 1.35 28.22
C TRP A 109 -17.03 0.49 29.01
N PHE A 110 -17.51 -0.55 29.70
CA PHE A 110 -16.66 -1.46 30.47
C PHE A 110 -15.96 -2.50 29.59
N ASP A 111 -16.60 -2.90 28.49
CA ASP A 111 -16.02 -3.79 27.49
C ASP A 111 -15.03 -3.00 26.61
N THR A 112 -13.83 -2.79 27.14
CA THR A 112 -12.72 -2.25 26.36
C THR A 112 -12.10 -3.39 25.56
N PRO A 113 -12.33 -3.47 24.22
CA PRO A 113 -11.69 -4.49 23.42
C PRO A 113 -10.19 -4.24 23.50
N LYS A 114 -9.47 -5.12 24.21
CA LYS A 114 -8.02 -5.13 24.15
C LYS A 114 -7.65 -5.69 22.80
N ALA A 115 -7.36 -4.80 21.84
CA ALA A 115 -6.74 -5.22 20.60
C ALA A 115 -5.48 -6.03 20.95
N GLY A 116 -5.18 -7.07 20.17
CA GLY A 116 -3.97 -7.87 20.34
C GLY A 116 -2.69 -7.03 20.27
N PRO A 117 -1.50 -7.65 20.38
CA PRO A 117 -0.25 -6.91 20.27
C PRO A 117 -0.19 -6.11 18.95
N ARG A 118 0.35 -4.88 19.01
CA ARG A 118 0.49 -4.02 17.83
C ARG A 118 1.39 -4.74 16.80
N PRO A 119 0.98 -4.81 15.51
CA PRO A 119 1.84 -5.34 14.47
C PRO A 119 3.16 -4.56 14.37
N GLU A 120 4.26 -5.26 14.16
CA GLU A 120 5.57 -4.63 13.95
C GLU A 120 5.63 -3.96 12.57
N ARG A 121 6.27 -2.79 12.51
CA ARG A 121 6.50 -2.09 11.25
C ARG A 121 7.61 -2.77 10.48
N LEU A 122 7.32 -3.15 9.24
CA LEU A 122 8.35 -3.57 8.30
C LEU A 122 9.11 -2.33 7.82
N SER A 123 10.45 -2.39 7.89
CA SER A 123 11.32 -1.33 7.39
C SER A 123 11.99 -1.78 6.09
N ILE A 124 12.18 -0.82 5.19
CA ILE A 124 12.95 -1.02 3.96
C ILE A 124 14.42 -0.73 4.32
N ALA A 125 15.22 -1.79 4.42
CA ALA A 125 16.65 -1.67 4.65
C ALA A 125 17.40 -1.54 3.31
N PRO A 126 18.49 -0.76 3.26
CA PRO A 126 19.33 -0.72 2.07
C PRO A 126 20.07 -2.05 1.88
N TYR A 127 20.13 -2.51 0.64
CA TYR A 127 20.94 -3.66 0.25
C TYR A 127 22.43 -3.43 0.53
N SER A 128 23.10 -4.45 1.07
CA SER A 128 24.55 -4.39 1.25
C SER A 128 25.28 -4.39 -0.11
N ARG A 129 26.53 -3.92 -0.15
CA ARG A 129 27.32 -3.94 -1.39
C ARG A 129 27.49 -5.37 -1.95
N ALA A 130 27.68 -6.35 -1.08
CA ALA A 130 27.85 -7.75 -1.48
C ALA A 130 26.55 -8.32 -2.06
N GLU A 131 25.43 -8.01 -1.43
CA GLU A 131 24.10 -8.42 -1.86
C GLU A 131 23.69 -7.78 -3.19
N ASN A 132 23.90 -6.48 -3.35
CA ASN A 132 23.67 -5.80 -4.63
C ASN A 132 24.50 -6.45 -5.75
N ARG A 133 25.79 -6.72 -5.50
CA ARG A 133 26.64 -7.37 -6.51
C ARG A 133 26.14 -8.77 -6.84
N TYR A 134 25.67 -9.53 -5.85
CA TYR A 134 25.07 -10.84 -6.06
C TYR A 134 23.80 -10.76 -6.92
N LEU A 135 22.87 -9.86 -6.59
CA LEU A 135 21.62 -9.66 -7.33
C LEU A 135 21.89 -9.20 -8.77
N MET A 136 22.80 -8.23 -8.96
CA MET A 136 23.17 -7.73 -10.30
C MET A 136 23.81 -8.84 -11.15
N ASN A 137 24.62 -9.72 -10.54
CA ASN A 137 25.24 -10.84 -11.27
C ASN A 137 24.24 -11.93 -11.67
N GLY A 138 23.08 -11.99 -11.01
CA GLY A 138 22.00 -12.92 -11.35
C GLY A 138 21.06 -12.43 -12.45
N GLN A 139 21.17 -11.16 -12.85
CA GLN A 139 20.33 -10.60 -13.91
C GLN A 139 20.75 -11.13 -15.28
N PRO A 140 19.79 -11.38 -16.19
CA PRO A 140 20.12 -11.71 -17.58
C PRO A 140 20.88 -10.55 -18.22
N ALA A 141 21.81 -10.86 -19.12
CA ALA A 141 22.54 -9.84 -19.86
C ALA A 141 21.58 -9.05 -20.77
N GLU A 142 21.34 -7.79 -20.44
CA GLU A 142 20.55 -6.89 -21.28
C GLU A 142 21.40 -6.31 -22.43
N PRO A 143 20.87 -6.25 -23.67
CA PRO A 143 21.59 -5.64 -24.77
C PRO A 143 21.79 -4.15 -24.53
N TYR A 144 23.01 -3.66 -24.71
CA TYR A 144 23.28 -2.22 -24.58
C TYR A 144 22.69 -1.47 -25.78
N LEU A 145 22.03 -0.36 -25.51
CA LEU A 145 21.28 0.41 -26.50
C LEU A 145 21.70 1.88 -26.45
N ALA A 146 21.89 2.50 -27.62
CA ALA A 146 22.25 3.91 -27.70
C ALA A 146 21.51 4.63 -28.84
N THR A 147 21.03 5.84 -28.58
CA THR A 147 20.36 6.68 -29.57
C THR A 147 21.39 7.50 -30.34
N CYS A 148 21.49 7.32 -31.65
CA CYS A 148 22.31 8.15 -32.52
C CYS A 148 21.80 8.12 -33.96
N ALA A 149 22.42 8.90 -34.86
CA ALA A 149 22.12 8.85 -36.28
C ALA A 149 22.75 7.59 -36.91
N CYS A 150 21.99 6.85 -37.70
CA CYS A 150 22.55 5.79 -38.53
C CYS A 150 23.32 6.40 -39.70
N PRO A 151 24.61 6.07 -39.91
CA PRO A 151 25.38 6.59 -41.04
C PRO A 151 24.94 6.01 -42.40
N GLY A 152 24.06 4.99 -42.41
CA GLY A 152 23.49 4.42 -43.62
C GLY A 152 22.21 5.11 -44.08
N CYS A 153 21.19 5.12 -43.22
CA CYS A 153 19.86 5.62 -43.56
C CYS A 153 19.52 6.99 -42.95
N GLY A 154 20.40 7.56 -42.11
CA GLY A 154 20.16 8.83 -41.41
C GLY A 154 19.15 8.75 -40.27
N ASP A 155 18.59 7.56 -40.00
CA ASP A 155 17.59 7.36 -38.96
C ASP A 155 18.14 7.68 -37.56
N MET A 156 17.31 8.34 -36.74
CA MET A 156 17.63 8.75 -35.37
C MET A 156 16.86 7.86 -34.39
N SER A 157 17.23 6.59 -34.31
CA SER A 157 16.62 5.64 -33.38
C SER A 157 17.63 5.11 -32.35
N THR A 158 17.10 4.31 -31.43
CA THR A 158 17.90 3.46 -30.57
C THR A 158 18.53 2.34 -31.41
N HIS A 159 19.84 2.17 -31.28
CA HIS A 159 20.63 1.17 -31.99
C HIS A 159 21.26 0.22 -30.99
N LEU A 160 21.38 -1.06 -31.39
CA LEU A 160 22.00 -2.08 -30.56
C LEU A 160 23.51 -1.87 -30.58
N VAL A 161 24.12 -1.97 -29.41
CA VAL A 161 25.55 -1.80 -29.19
C VAL A 161 26.08 -3.06 -28.55
N ARG A 162 27.15 -3.61 -29.12
CA ARG A 162 27.85 -4.77 -28.57
C ARG A 162 29.35 -4.52 -28.54
N GLN A 163 30.04 -5.33 -27.76
CA GLN A 163 31.50 -5.39 -27.85
C GLN A 163 31.92 -5.99 -29.20
N PRO A 164 33.08 -5.56 -29.72
CA PRO A 164 33.66 -6.18 -30.90
C PRO A 164 34.01 -7.64 -30.63
N VAL A 165 33.84 -8.49 -31.63
CA VAL A 165 34.23 -9.90 -31.65
C VAL A 165 35.49 -10.10 -32.48
N GLU A 166 36.06 -11.30 -32.42
CA GLU A 166 37.25 -11.64 -33.20
C GLU A 166 36.98 -11.46 -34.72
N GLY A 167 37.91 -10.77 -35.40
CA GLY A 167 37.79 -10.42 -36.82
C GLY A 167 37.28 -9.00 -37.10
N GLU A 168 36.83 -8.27 -36.08
CA GLU A 168 36.40 -6.88 -36.20
C GLU A 168 37.55 -5.88 -36.02
N PRO A 169 37.38 -4.60 -36.40
CA PRO A 169 38.47 -3.64 -36.36
C PRO A 169 39.01 -3.44 -34.94
N GLN A 170 40.32 -3.61 -34.77
CA GLN A 170 40.99 -3.51 -33.46
C GLN A 170 40.88 -2.13 -32.79
N TRP A 171 40.66 -1.09 -33.58
CA TRP A 171 40.45 0.27 -33.08
C TRP A 171 39.03 0.50 -32.56
N SER A 172 38.11 -0.42 -32.81
CA SER A 172 36.73 -0.28 -32.38
C SER A 172 36.58 -0.66 -30.92
N THR A 173 35.87 0.18 -30.16
CA THR A 173 35.47 -0.10 -28.78
C THR A 173 34.08 -0.73 -28.75
N VAL A 174 33.26 -0.42 -29.76
CA VAL A 174 31.89 -0.93 -29.88
C VAL A 174 31.52 -1.15 -31.35
N ILE A 175 30.63 -2.12 -31.57
CA ILE A 175 29.90 -2.29 -32.82
C ILE A 175 28.45 -1.90 -32.59
N ARG A 176 27.93 -1.09 -33.51
CA ARG A 176 26.52 -0.69 -33.52
C ARG A 176 25.78 -1.35 -34.65
N GLN A 177 24.50 -1.63 -34.43
CA GLN A 177 23.59 -2.15 -35.46
C GLN A 177 22.33 -1.28 -35.55
N CYS A 178 22.02 -0.81 -36.76
CA CYS A 178 20.80 -0.08 -37.02
C CYS A 178 19.62 -1.04 -37.09
N ARG A 179 18.57 -0.79 -36.30
CA ARG A 179 17.35 -1.60 -36.32
C ARG A 179 16.52 -1.40 -37.60
N ILE A 180 16.66 -0.24 -38.26
CA ILE A 180 15.88 0.11 -39.45
C ILE A 180 16.48 -0.51 -40.71
N CYS A 181 17.76 -0.27 -40.97
CA CYS A 181 18.42 -0.73 -42.19
C CYS A 181 19.32 -1.96 -41.99
N GLY A 182 19.45 -2.47 -40.75
CA GLY A 182 20.29 -3.64 -40.42
C GLY A 182 21.79 -3.38 -40.49
N ARG A 183 22.23 -2.18 -40.89
CA ARG A 183 23.65 -1.86 -41.07
C ARG A 183 24.41 -1.91 -39.75
N GLU A 184 25.55 -2.59 -39.77
CA GLU A 184 26.54 -2.55 -38.69
C GLU A 184 27.65 -1.53 -38.98
N TRP A 185 28.16 -0.89 -37.93
CA TRP A 185 29.35 -0.04 -38.03
C TRP A 185 30.14 -0.03 -36.73
N ALA A 186 31.47 0.06 -36.89
CA ALA A 186 32.42 0.16 -35.79
C ALA A 186 32.57 1.61 -35.31
N GLN A 187 32.73 1.78 -34.00
CA GLN A 187 33.01 3.06 -33.36
C GLN A 187 34.04 2.87 -32.23
N ASN A 188 34.91 3.87 -32.04
CA ASN A 188 35.83 3.97 -30.91
C ASN A 188 35.18 4.76 -29.77
#